data_AF-A0A319DKN9-F1
#
_entry.id   AF-A0A319DKN9-F1
#
_cell.length_a   1.000
_cell.length_b   1.000
_cell.length_c   1.000
_cell.angle_alpha   90.00
_cell.angle_beta   90.00
_cell.angle_gamma   90.00
#
_symmetry.space_group_name_H-M   'P 1'
#
loop_
_entity.id
_entity.type
_entity.pdbx_description
1 polymer ?
#
loop_
_entity_poly.entity_id
_entity_poly.type
_entity_poly.pdbx_seq_one_letter_code
_entity_poly.pdbx_strand_id
1 'polypeptide(L)'
;VHQAAAKAVFAHYMVGTVRQEHAQKDIDDAKALGFDGFALNIGDATQDFVSSTLSYMFPYAESVGFKLYVSMDVLLTTNGSGMGYKASSAYYQVEGKTLISTFSSGGFHDTNWTKWKTGLADDMFFMPDFDETDGYYKAADAWWDYWRDIFDGIFSWETDWPARKGYGGLTAGDVCVDVLPMKGAHNRSKPYMMARTGLKSILTQVKYGTNVYRQGDLNLVKRMQIILQMDPQPDYVQFITWNDGPKSHYIGNLWVEQNNDTQPWFYANQEFWPHKAWQPLVASFIDAYKNGKKPTEMAPQSGQVVGAMWCKTILVDSVDCGYESAVQFDEKPDGLDNGADDVWWSIILSPDAGTGWKYLVSGEEDHENALSPGFNWGSSAGKVAGAQRLQVLNPSGDVVMSATGGLYVDTGCPNLIYNSNYQVIGL
;
A
#
# COMPACT_ATOMS: atom_id res chain seq x y z
N VAL A 1 24.51 -19.34 6.50
CA VAL A 1 24.35 -17.99 7.10
C VAL A 1 23.91 -17.09 5.97
N HIS A 2 22.62 -16.75 5.91
CA HIS A 2 22.10 -15.84 4.87
C HIS A 2 22.75 -14.48 5.13
N GLN A 3 23.50 -13.97 4.15
CA GLN A 3 24.08 -12.64 4.22
C GLN A 3 22.90 -11.68 4.07
N ALA A 4 22.55 -10.93 5.12
CA ALA A 4 21.38 -10.07 5.09
C ALA A 4 21.45 -9.14 3.87
N ALA A 5 20.54 -9.31 2.91
CA ALA A 5 20.36 -8.34 1.86
C ALA A 5 20.05 -6.98 2.50
N ALA A 6 20.56 -5.89 1.93
CA ALA A 6 20.18 -4.56 2.38
C ALA A 6 18.66 -4.42 2.25
N LYS A 7 17.96 -4.16 3.36
CA LYS A 7 16.51 -3.95 3.37
C LYS A 7 16.15 -2.85 2.37
N ALA A 8 15.22 -3.14 1.48
CA ALA A 8 14.66 -2.15 0.57
C ALA A 8 13.15 -2.05 0.72
N VAL A 9 12.64 -0.83 0.54
CA VAL A 9 11.21 -0.54 0.52
C VAL A 9 10.83 0.02 -0.83
N PHE A 10 9.85 -0.60 -1.48
CA PHE A 10 9.35 -0.18 -2.78
C PHE A 10 7.92 0.34 -2.64
N ALA A 11 7.47 1.15 -3.59
CA ALA A 11 6.04 1.40 -3.78
C ALA A 11 5.57 0.79 -5.11
N HIS A 12 4.46 0.08 -5.09
CA HIS A 12 3.83 -0.44 -6.28
C HIS A 12 3.23 0.70 -7.09
N TYR A 13 3.58 0.78 -8.38
CA TYR A 13 3.25 1.91 -9.24
C TYR A 13 2.52 1.40 -10.48
N MET A 14 1.29 1.87 -10.68
CA MET A 14 0.50 1.56 -11.87
C MET A 14 1.07 2.33 -13.06
N VAL A 15 1.68 1.61 -14.01
CA VAL A 15 2.14 2.21 -15.26
C VAL A 15 0.92 2.47 -16.14
N GLY A 16 0.72 3.74 -16.48
CA GLY A 16 -0.36 4.21 -17.32
C GLY A 16 0.08 5.44 -18.11
N THR A 17 -0.83 6.03 -18.87
CA THR A 17 -0.57 7.30 -19.56
C THR A 17 -0.26 8.39 -18.53
N VAL A 18 0.97 8.88 -18.51
CA VAL A 18 1.39 9.98 -17.64
C VAL A 18 2.33 10.90 -18.39
N ARG A 19 2.34 12.19 -18.04
CA ARG A 19 3.32 13.13 -18.59
C ARG A 19 4.67 12.94 -17.92
N GLN A 20 5.75 13.30 -18.63
CA GLN A 20 7.11 13.13 -18.14
C GLN A 20 7.32 13.87 -16.82
N GLU A 21 6.91 15.14 -16.73
CA GLU A 21 7.08 15.95 -15.53
C GLU A 21 6.35 15.37 -14.30
N HIS A 22 5.23 14.68 -14.52
CA HIS A 22 4.44 14.06 -13.47
C HIS A 22 5.08 12.75 -12.97
N ALA A 23 5.61 11.92 -13.88
CA ALA A 23 6.35 10.74 -13.48
C ALA A 23 7.67 11.09 -12.76
N GLN A 24 8.33 12.18 -13.17
CA GLN A 24 9.50 12.72 -12.47
C GLN A 24 9.13 13.21 -11.06
N LYS A 25 8.02 13.96 -10.94
CA LYS A 25 7.46 14.38 -9.65
C LYS A 25 7.16 13.18 -8.74
N ASP A 26 6.58 12.11 -9.27
CA ASP A 26 6.31 10.89 -8.50
C ASP A 26 7.60 10.23 -7.97
N ILE A 27 8.65 10.16 -8.81
CA ILE A 27 9.97 9.66 -8.39
C ILE A 27 10.55 10.54 -7.27
N ASP A 28 10.50 11.86 -7.42
CA ASP A 28 11.05 12.79 -6.43
C ASP A 28 10.31 12.70 -5.10
N ASP A 29 8.97 12.69 -5.15
CA ASP A 29 8.12 12.58 -3.96
C ASP A 29 8.37 11.24 -3.26
N ALA A 30 8.39 10.11 -3.98
CA ALA A 30 8.63 8.79 -3.38
C ALA A 30 10.03 8.69 -2.78
N LYS A 31 11.05 9.19 -3.49
CA LYS A 31 12.43 9.23 -2.98
C LYS A 31 12.53 10.08 -1.72
N ALA A 32 11.82 11.21 -1.64
CA ALA A 32 11.81 12.07 -0.46
C ALA A 32 11.20 11.39 0.78
N LEU A 33 10.30 10.42 0.59
CA LEU A 33 9.77 9.58 1.67
C LEU A 33 10.70 8.43 2.06
N GLY A 34 11.81 8.24 1.35
CA GLY A 34 12.80 7.20 1.62
C GLY A 34 12.57 5.88 0.88
N PHE A 35 11.58 5.81 -0.03
CA PHE A 35 11.43 4.64 -0.90
C PHE A 35 12.71 4.42 -1.72
N ASP A 36 13.11 3.17 -1.86
CA ASP A 36 14.26 2.77 -2.68
C ASP A 36 13.91 2.71 -4.16
N GLY A 37 12.64 2.45 -4.48
CA GLY A 37 12.20 2.37 -5.87
C GLY A 37 10.71 2.12 -6.08
N PHE A 38 10.31 2.05 -7.35
CA PHE A 38 8.99 1.60 -7.76
C PHE A 38 8.98 0.17 -8.30
N ALA A 39 7.95 -0.59 -7.90
CA ALA A 39 7.55 -1.84 -8.55
C ALA A 39 6.52 -1.49 -9.63
N LEU A 40 6.99 -1.39 -10.88
CA LEU A 40 6.21 -0.93 -12.03
C LEU A 40 5.23 -2.03 -12.47
N ASN A 41 3.96 -1.88 -12.11
CA ASN A 41 2.89 -2.74 -12.57
C ASN A 41 2.65 -2.53 -14.07
N ILE A 42 2.87 -3.57 -14.85
CA ILE A 42 2.69 -3.56 -16.29
C ILE A 42 1.78 -4.73 -16.66
N GLY A 43 0.57 -4.40 -17.11
CA GLY A 43 -0.33 -5.30 -17.82
C GLY A 43 0.20 -5.55 -19.23
N ASP A 44 -0.43 -4.94 -20.23
CA ASP A 44 0.00 -5.09 -21.61
C ASP A 44 1.26 -4.26 -21.94
N ALA A 45 2.39 -4.93 -21.93
CA ALA A 45 3.70 -4.41 -22.32
C ALA A 45 3.78 -3.83 -23.75
N THR A 46 2.86 -4.18 -24.65
CA THR A 46 2.87 -3.72 -26.04
C THR A 46 2.25 -2.34 -26.24
N GLN A 47 1.62 -1.78 -25.21
CA GLN A 47 0.97 -0.48 -25.27
C GLN A 47 1.98 0.67 -25.38
N ASP A 48 1.68 1.66 -26.22
CA ASP A 48 2.55 2.82 -26.48
C ASP A 48 2.85 3.64 -25.22
N PHE A 49 1.86 3.76 -24.31
CA PHE A 49 2.05 4.49 -23.05
C PHE A 49 3.08 3.81 -22.16
N VAL A 50 3.23 2.48 -22.21
CA VAL A 50 4.22 1.76 -21.41
C VAL A 50 5.61 2.13 -21.91
N SER A 51 5.86 1.98 -23.21
CA SER A 51 7.15 2.32 -23.82
C SER A 51 7.52 3.79 -23.59
N SER A 52 6.55 4.70 -23.76
CA SER A 52 6.74 6.14 -23.51
C SER A 52 7.09 6.41 -22.06
N THR A 53 6.34 5.81 -21.12
CA THR A 53 6.53 6.03 -19.68
C THR A 53 7.88 5.55 -19.20
N LEU A 54 8.29 4.34 -19.62
CA LEU A 54 9.59 3.81 -19.26
C LEU A 54 10.75 4.65 -19.84
N SER A 55 10.57 5.22 -21.04
CA SER A 55 11.63 5.99 -21.73
C SER A 55 12.06 7.26 -21.00
N TYR A 56 11.19 7.87 -20.19
CA TYR A 56 11.56 9.01 -19.35
C TYR A 56 11.73 8.65 -17.87
N MET A 57 11.09 7.59 -17.36
CA MET A 57 11.24 7.18 -15.96
C MET A 57 12.63 6.61 -15.68
N PHE A 58 13.14 5.70 -16.52
CA PHE A 58 14.45 5.07 -16.28
C PHE A 58 15.59 6.10 -16.28
N PRO A 59 15.77 6.93 -17.32
CA PRO A 59 16.86 7.92 -17.31
C PRO A 59 16.75 8.93 -16.16
N TYR A 60 15.53 9.33 -15.78
CA TYR A 60 15.37 10.23 -14.63
C TYR A 60 15.72 9.53 -13.32
N ALA A 61 15.23 8.31 -13.10
CA ALA A 61 15.55 7.50 -11.93
C ALA A 61 17.07 7.29 -11.80
N GLU A 62 17.79 7.09 -12.91
CA GLU A 62 19.26 7.03 -12.92
C GLU A 62 19.87 8.34 -12.43
N SER A 63 19.41 9.47 -12.97
CA SER A 63 19.95 10.79 -12.63
C SER A 63 19.79 11.15 -11.15
N VAL A 64 18.74 10.63 -10.49
CA VAL A 64 18.46 10.87 -9.08
C VAL A 64 18.80 9.67 -8.18
N GLY A 65 19.33 8.57 -8.71
CA GLY A 65 19.66 7.38 -7.92
C GLY A 65 18.47 6.65 -7.30
N PHE A 66 17.27 6.77 -7.91
CA PHE A 66 16.08 6.00 -7.54
C PHE A 66 16.02 4.71 -8.35
N LYS A 67 15.38 3.66 -7.80
CA LYS A 67 15.33 2.36 -8.47
C LYS A 67 13.96 2.06 -9.05
N LEU A 68 13.93 1.21 -10.08
CA LEU A 68 12.72 0.74 -10.73
C LEU A 68 12.88 -0.77 -10.99
N TYR A 69 11.79 -1.53 -10.89
CA TYR A 69 11.75 -2.89 -11.42
C TYR A 69 10.36 -3.23 -11.92
N VAL A 70 10.23 -4.25 -12.77
CA VAL A 70 8.94 -4.65 -13.33
C VAL A 70 8.21 -5.60 -12.40
N SER A 71 6.93 -5.30 -12.15
CA SER A 71 5.94 -6.22 -11.62
C SER A 71 4.93 -6.55 -12.71
N MET A 72 4.96 -7.79 -13.23
CA MET A 72 4.10 -8.19 -14.34
C MET A 72 2.67 -8.48 -13.85
N ASP A 73 1.69 -7.82 -14.47
CA ASP A 73 0.28 -8.21 -14.34
C ASP A 73 -0.06 -9.28 -15.39
N VAL A 74 0.24 -10.52 -14.99
CA VAL A 74 0.17 -11.71 -15.86
C VAL A 74 -1.22 -12.17 -16.20
N LEU A 75 -2.25 -11.55 -15.61
CA LEU A 75 -3.63 -11.74 -16.02
C LEU A 75 -3.92 -11.07 -17.37
N LEU A 76 -3.06 -10.14 -17.81
CA LEU A 76 -3.17 -9.46 -19.10
C LEU A 76 -2.14 -9.97 -20.13
N THR A 77 -0.87 -10.18 -19.72
CA THR A 77 0.17 -10.78 -20.58
C THR A 77 1.41 -11.22 -19.79
N THR A 78 2.18 -12.15 -20.34
CA THR A 78 3.46 -12.63 -19.79
C THR A 78 4.69 -11.94 -20.40
N ASN A 79 4.48 -10.95 -21.29
CA ASN A 79 5.56 -10.20 -21.93
C ASN A 79 6.01 -9.03 -21.02
N GLY A 80 7.28 -8.98 -20.63
CA GLY A 80 7.83 -7.87 -19.84
C GLY A 80 8.44 -6.75 -20.70
N SER A 81 7.76 -5.61 -20.87
CA SER A 81 8.30 -4.45 -21.62
C SER A 81 9.56 -3.83 -20.99
N GLY A 82 9.71 -3.91 -19.67
CA GLY A 82 10.89 -3.36 -18.99
C GLY A 82 12.19 -4.14 -19.26
N MET A 83 12.13 -5.26 -19.97
CA MET A 83 13.32 -6.02 -20.38
C MET A 83 14.28 -5.21 -21.28
N GLY A 84 13.82 -4.14 -21.94
CA GLY A 84 14.68 -3.24 -22.71
C GLY A 84 15.63 -2.39 -21.86
N TYR A 85 15.36 -2.25 -20.55
CA TYR A 85 16.13 -1.40 -19.64
C TYR A 85 17.01 -2.20 -18.66
N LYS A 86 17.23 -3.51 -18.89
CA LYS A 86 18.04 -4.37 -18.01
C LYS A 86 19.44 -3.80 -17.69
N ALA A 87 20.03 -3.08 -18.65
CA ALA A 87 21.35 -2.45 -18.51
C ALA A 87 21.33 -1.11 -17.78
N SER A 88 20.15 -0.56 -17.46
CA SER A 88 20.02 0.69 -16.72
C SER A 88 20.50 0.52 -15.29
N SER A 89 21.26 1.49 -14.80
CA SER A 89 21.71 1.55 -13.41
C SER A 89 20.56 1.83 -12.42
N ALA A 90 19.42 2.32 -12.91
CA ALA A 90 18.20 2.48 -12.13
C ALA A 90 17.40 1.18 -12.02
N TYR A 91 17.69 0.16 -12.81
CA TYR A 91 17.01 -1.11 -12.64
C TYR A 91 17.49 -1.76 -11.33
N TYR A 92 16.56 -2.06 -10.41
CA TYR A 92 16.90 -2.73 -9.16
C TYR A 92 17.49 -4.12 -9.42
N GLN A 93 18.60 -4.42 -8.75
CA GLN A 93 19.30 -5.70 -8.88
C GLN A 93 19.45 -6.37 -7.52
N VAL A 94 19.28 -7.69 -7.50
CA VAL A 94 19.56 -8.57 -6.37
C VAL A 94 20.60 -9.57 -6.83
N GLU A 95 21.72 -9.67 -6.11
CA GLU A 95 22.84 -10.57 -6.46
C GLU A 95 23.35 -10.38 -7.91
N GLY A 96 23.33 -9.13 -8.40
CA GLY A 96 23.76 -8.78 -9.76
C GLY A 96 22.76 -9.13 -10.86
N LYS A 97 21.61 -9.72 -10.52
CA LYS A 97 20.51 -10.01 -11.44
C LYS A 97 19.39 -8.99 -11.31
N THR A 98 18.78 -8.66 -12.44
CA THR A 98 17.67 -7.70 -12.51
C THR A 98 16.42 -8.27 -11.83
N LEU A 99 15.85 -7.56 -10.85
CA LEU A 99 14.66 -8.03 -10.12
C LEU A 99 13.41 -8.00 -11.01
N ILE A 100 12.57 -9.02 -10.93
CA ILE A 100 11.25 -9.02 -11.58
C ILE A 100 10.25 -9.76 -10.68
N SER A 101 9.03 -9.23 -10.57
CA SER A 101 7.93 -9.83 -9.81
C SER A 101 6.67 -9.98 -10.64
N THR A 102 5.63 -10.55 -10.04
CA THR A 102 4.29 -10.67 -10.63
C THR A 102 3.23 -10.21 -9.63
N PHE A 103 2.04 -9.89 -10.14
CA PHE A 103 0.83 -9.73 -9.33
C PHE A 103 0.16 -11.06 -8.95
N SER A 104 0.41 -12.13 -9.71
CA SER A 104 -0.11 -13.48 -9.43
C SER A 104 0.66 -14.53 -10.22
N SER A 105 0.31 -15.81 -10.08
CA SER A 105 0.78 -16.89 -10.95
C SER A 105 0.14 -16.87 -12.35
N GLY A 106 -0.92 -16.09 -12.54
CA GLY A 106 -1.72 -16.06 -13.76
C GLY A 106 -2.48 -17.35 -14.05
N GLY A 107 -2.52 -18.30 -13.10
CA GLY A 107 -3.07 -19.64 -13.31
C GLY A 107 -2.18 -20.54 -14.18
N PHE A 108 -0.93 -20.15 -14.42
CA PHE A 108 0.04 -20.94 -15.17
C PHE A 108 0.71 -22.01 -14.30
N HIS A 109 1.23 -23.06 -14.92
CA HIS A 109 1.92 -24.16 -14.25
C HIS A 109 3.45 -24.00 -14.26
N ASP A 110 4.12 -24.84 -13.50
CA ASP A 110 5.59 -24.95 -13.43
C ASP A 110 6.26 -24.97 -14.81
N THR A 111 5.72 -25.75 -15.75
CA THR A 111 6.27 -25.89 -17.10
C THR A 111 6.20 -24.58 -17.91
N ASN A 112 5.13 -23.79 -17.77
CA ASN A 112 5.00 -22.49 -18.41
C ASN A 112 6.05 -21.52 -17.87
N TRP A 113 6.17 -21.44 -16.55
CA TRP A 113 7.10 -20.55 -15.87
C TRP A 113 8.55 -20.93 -16.08
N THR A 114 8.86 -22.23 -16.10
CA THR A 114 10.21 -22.74 -16.43
C THR A 114 10.60 -22.33 -17.84
N LYS A 115 9.71 -22.54 -18.83
CA LYS A 115 9.94 -22.11 -20.21
C LYS A 115 10.15 -20.59 -20.32
N TRP A 116 9.34 -19.81 -19.62
CA TRP A 116 9.46 -18.36 -19.57
C TRP A 116 10.82 -17.94 -19.00
N LYS A 117 11.21 -18.45 -17.83
CA LYS A 117 12.47 -18.11 -17.17
C LYS A 117 13.69 -18.49 -18.02
N THR A 118 13.65 -19.67 -18.63
CA THR A 118 14.68 -20.15 -19.57
C THR A 118 14.80 -19.23 -20.79
N GLY A 119 13.67 -18.73 -21.30
CA GLY A 119 13.63 -17.74 -22.39
C GLY A 119 14.29 -16.41 -22.04
N LEU A 120 14.47 -16.11 -20.75
CA LEU A 120 15.20 -14.95 -20.24
C LEU A 120 16.67 -15.25 -19.91
N ALA A 121 17.17 -16.42 -20.33
CA ALA A 121 18.51 -16.93 -20.05
C ALA A 121 18.86 -16.97 -18.54
N ASP A 122 17.84 -17.05 -17.67
CA ASP A 122 17.98 -17.02 -16.21
C ASP A 122 18.73 -15.77 -15.66
N ASP A 123 18.76 -14.69 -16.44
CA ASP A 123 19.46 -13.44 -16.12
C ASP A 123 18.71 -12.58 -15.08
N MET A 124 17.45 -12.91 -14.80
CA MET A 124 16.59 -12.17 -13.88
C MET A 124 16.55 -12.82 -12.50
N PHE A 125 16.42 -12.01 -11.46
CA PHE A 125 16.06 -12.45 -10.11
C PHE A 125 14.55 -12.47 -10.00
N PHE A 126 13.93 -13.65 -10.06
CA PHE A 126 12.48 -13.76 -10.10
C PHE A 126 11.88 -13.90 -8.69
N MET A 127 11.03 -12.96 -8.30
CA MET A 127 10.34 -12.94 -7.01
C MET A 127 8.83 -12.78 -7.23
N PRO A 128 8.11 -13.83 -7.67
CA PRO A 128 6.70 -13.75 -7.97
C PRO A 128 5.84 -13.68 -6.72
N ASP A 129 4.64 -13.12 -6.91
CA ASP A 129 3.51 -13.45 -6.06
C ASP A 129 2.76 -14.64 -6.63
N PHE A 130 2.80 -15.78 -5.93
CA PHE A 130 2.01 -16.99 -6.20
C PHE A 130 1.15 -17.35 -4.97
N ASP A 131 0.78 -16.36 -4.16
CA ASP A 131 0.13 -16.59 -2.89
C ASP A 131 -1.29 -17.19 -3.00
N GLU A 132 -1.87 -17.15 -4.19
CA GLU A 132 -3.17 -17.76 -4.50
C GLU A 132 -3.08 -19.28 -4.72
N THR A 133 -1.88 -19.84 -4.81
CA THR A 133 -1.67 -21.25 -5.12
C THR A 133 -1.73 -22.16 -3.89
N ASP A 134 -2.33 -23.34 -4.05
CA ASP A 134 -2.54 -24.30 -2.97
C ASP A 134 -1.22 -24.75 -2.34
N GLY A 135 -1.06 -24.47 -1.04
CA GLY A 135 0.10 -24.87 -0.26
C GLY A 135 1.09 -23.73 0.03
N TYR A 136 0.96 -22.58 -0.63
CA TYR A 136 1.80 -21.40 -0.42
C TYR A 136 1.82 -20.97 1.06
N TYR A 137 0.64 -20.62 1.61
CA TYR A 137 0.51 -20.14 3.00
C TYR A 137 0.81 -21.20 4.06
N LYS A 138 0.88 -22.47 3.67
CA LYS A 138 1.29 -23.57 4.56
C LYS A 138 2.81 -23.82 4.49
N ALA A 139 3.51 -23.15 3.59
CA ALA A 139 4.88 -23.46 3.19
C ALA A 139 5.07 -24.97 2.95
N ALA A 140 4.09 -25.61 2.32
CA ALA A 140 4.05 -27.05 2.18
C ALA A 140 5.26 -27.56 1.37
N ASP A 141 5.91 -28.64 1.81
CA ASP A 141 7.07 -29.17 1.10
C ASP A 141 6.75 -29.54 -0.35
N ALA A 142 5.56 -30.10 -0.60
CA ALA A 142 5.09 -30.40 -1.96
C ALA A 142 4.94 -29.15 -2.85
N TRP A 143 4.55 -28.01 -2.27
CA TRP A 143 4.47 -26.73 -2.99
C TRP A 143 5.87 -26.26 -3.37
N TRP A 144 6.79 -26.28 -2.42
CA TRP A 144 8.19 -25.92 -2.69
C TRP A 144 8.82 -26.87 -3.69
N ASP A 145 8.61 -28.18 -3.59
CA ASP A 145 9.17 -29.14 -4.53
C ASP A 145 8.67 -28.94 -5.96
N TYR A 146 7.43 -28.47 -6.11
CA TYR A 146 6.84 -28.16 -7.41
C TYR A 146 7.39 -26.85 -8.01
N TRP A 147 7.66 -25.83 -7.20
CA TRP A 147 8.04 -24.50 -7.70
C TRP A 147 9.51 -24.07 -7.49
N ARG A 148 10.30 -24.76 -6.66
CA ARG A 148 11.58 -24.26 -6.10
C ARG A 148 12.63 -23.80 -7.11
N ASP A 149 12.63 -24.39 -8.30
CA ASP A 149 13.63 -24.12 -9.34
C ASP A 149 13.22 -22.92 -10.23
N ILE A 150 11.99 -22.43 -10.06
CA ILE A 150 11.40 -21.36 -10.88
C ILE A 150 11.69 -19.98 -10.29
N PHE A 151 11.57 -19.77 -8.99
CA PHE A 151 11.78 -18.46 -8.38
C PHE A 151 13.06 -18.37 -7.55
N ASP A 152 13.58 -17.16 -7.39
CA ASP A 152 14.78 -16.83 -6.62
C ASP A 152 14.42 -16.24 -5.25
N GLY A 153 13.23 -15.63 -5.12
CA GLY A 153 12.56 -15.25 -3.88
C GLY A 153 11.06 -15.44 -4.00
N ILE A 154 10.28 -15.11 -2.97
CA ILE A 154 8.81 -15.07 -3.07
C ILE A 154 8.26 -13.74 -2.54
N PHE A 155 7.11 -13.35 -3.06
CA PHE A 155 6.33 -12.19 -2.65
C PHE A 155 4.93 -12.67 -2.25
N SER A 156 4.29 -12.02 -1.29
CA SER A 156 2.85 -12.19 -0.99
C SER A 156 2.13 -10.86 -1.14
N TRP A 157 1.05 -10.83 -1.90
CA TRP A 157 0.22 -9.66 -2.18
C TRP A 157 -1.04 -9.61 -1.31
N GLU A 158 -1.81 -10.70 -1.27
CA GLU A 158 -3.15 -10.76 -0.67
C GLU A 158 -3.14 -10.69 0.87
N THR A 159 -2.00 -10.96 1.50
CA THR A 159 -1.77 -10.91 2.96
C THR A 159 -2.05 -9.54 3.57
N ASP A 160 -2.05 -8.51 2.74
CA ASP A 160 -2.13 -7.12 3.14
C ASP A 160 -3.53 -6.70 3.63
N TRP A 161 -4.55 -7.52 3.38
CA TRP A 161 -5.94 -7.24 3.72
C TRP A 161 -6.63 -8.40 4.42
N PRO A 162 -7.70 -8.14 5.20
CA PRO A 162 -8.48 -9.20 5.82
C PRO A 162 -9.04 -10.19 4.81
N ALA A 163 -9.17 -11.43 5.24
CA ALA A 163 -9.43 -12.56 4.38
C ALA A 163 -10.74 -12.38 3.63
N ARG A 164 -10.71 -12.58 2.32
CA ARG A 164 -11.91 -12.65 1.47
C ARG A 164 -11.80 -13.85 0.55
N LYS A 165 -12.85 -14.68 0.51
CA LYS A 165 -12.88 -15.92 -0.28
C LYS A 165 -11.69 -16.87 0.02
N GLY A 166 -11.19 -16.86 1.25
CA GLY A 166 -10.13 -17.76 1.71
C GLY A 166 -8.69 -17.21 1.63
N TYR A 167 -8.48 -16.01 1.08
CA TYR A 167 -7.15 -15.40 0.93
C TYR A 167 -7.04 -14.10 1.73
N GLY A 168 -5.92 -13.90 2.42
CA GLY A 168 -5.60 -12.70 3.23
C GLY A 168 -5.40 -12.98 4.72
N GLY A 169 -5.12 -11.92 5.50
CA GLY A 169 -4.95 -11.99 6.95
C GLY A 169 -6.28 -12.19 7.69
N LEU A 170 -6.27 -12.68 8.92
CA LEU A 170 -7.52 -12.91 9.67
C LEU A 170 -8.23 -11.59 10.03
N THR A 171 -7.45 -10.55 10.30
CA THR A 171 -7.94 -9.24 10.72
C THR A 171 -7.09 -8.12 10.10
N ALA A 172 -7.54 -6.88 10.29
CA ALA A 172 -6.82 -5.71 9.79
C ALA A 172 -5.38 -5.65 10.33
N GLY A 173 -4.40 -5.67 9.43
CA GLY A 173 -2.97 -5.66 9.74
C GLY A 173 -2.38 -6.97 10.27
N ASP A 174 -3.12 -8.08 10.20
CA ASP A 174 -2.60 -9.40 10.56
C ASP A 174 -1.42 -9.79 9.65
N VAL A 175 -0.32 -10.27 10.26
CA VAL A 175 0.87 -10.77 9.55
C VAL A 175 1.08 -12.27 9.77
N CYS A 176 0.24 -12.95 10.55
CA CYS A 176 0.44 -14.36 10.89
C CYS A 176 0.49 -15.24 9.63
N VAL A 177 -0.27 -14.84 8.61
CA VAL A 177 -0.30 -15.48 7.29
C VAL A 177 1.03 -15.38 6.53
N ASP A 178 1.85 -14.36 6.82
CA ASP A 178 3.18 -14.16 6.21
C ASP A 178 4.27 -15.03 6.88
N VAL A 179 4.07 -15.46 8.14
CA VAL A 179 5.12 -16.11 8.96
C VAL A 179 5.60 -17.43 8.34
N LEU A 180 4.68 -18.28 7.88
CA LEU A 180 5.03 -19.58 7.32
C LEU A 180 5.70 -19.46 5.94
N PRO A 181 5.16 -18.71 4.96
CA PRO A 181 5.85 -18.45 3.69
C PRO A 181 7.26 -17.89 3.88
N MET A 182 7.41 -16.86 4.73
CA MET A 182 8.70 -16.24 5.02
C MET A 182 9.70 -17.25 5.58
N LYS A 183 9.30 -18.04 6.59
CA LYS A 183 10.13 -19.11 7.14
C LYS A 183 10.47 -20.17 6.09
N GLY A 184 9.52 -20.53 5.23
CA GLY A 184 9.71 -21.49 4.14
C GLY A 184 10.77 -21.03 3.13
N ALA A 185 10.76 -19.73 2.79
CA ALA A 185 11.75 -19.09 1.92
C ALA A 185 13.13 -19.04 2.58
N HIS A 186 13.22 -18.57 3.82
CA HIS A 186 14.49 -18.47 4.57
C HIS A 186 15.15 -19.84 4.78
N ASN A 187 14.37 -20.89 5.07
CA ASN A 187 14.86 -22.27 5.17
C ASN A 187 15.50 -22.78 3.87
N ARG A 188 15.15 -22.17 2.72
CA ARG A 188 15.67 -22.49 1.39
C ARG A 188 16.63 -21.42 0.87
N SER A 189 17.10 -20.52 1.75
CA SER A 189 18.01 -19.42 1.44
C SER A 189 17.48 -18.47 0.35
N LYS A 190 16.16 -18.28 0.30
CA LYS A 190 15.48 -17.36 -0.62
C LYS A 190 14.90 -16.17 0.18
N PRO A 191 14.98 -14.93 -0.33
CA PRO A 191 14.40 -13.78 0.33
C PRO A 191 12.86 -13.77 0.21
N TYR A 192 12.23 -13.08 1.15
CA TYR A 192 10.79 -12.84 1.20
C TYR A 192 10.49 -11.34 1.07
N MET A 193 9.65 -10.98 0.11
CA MET A 193 9.04 -9.65 0.03
C MET A 193 7.64 -9.68 0.63
N MET A 194 7.38 -8.74 1.52
CA MET A 194 6.10 -8.57 2.17
C MET A 194 5.32 -7.41 1.55
N ALA A 195 4.08 -7.63 1.13
CA ALA A 195 3.15 -6.54 0.80
C ALA A 195 2.78 -5.72 2.03
N ARG A 196 2.53 -4.43 1.84
CA ARG A 196 2.06 -3.52 2.87
C ARG A 196 1.19 -2.41 2.26
N THR A 197 -0.03 -2.17 2.71
CA THR A 197 -0.92 -1.18 2.08
C THR A 197 -0.96 0.13 2.83
N GLY A 198 -1.29 1.17 2.06
CA GLY A 198 -1.87 2.44 2.44
C GLY A 198 -3.30 2.43 3.02
N LEU A 199 -3.98 1.28 3.21
CA LEU A 199 -5.42 1.05 3.48
C LEU A 199 -6.14 0.57 2.21
N LYS A 200 -7.08 -0.38 2.28
CA LYS A 200 -8.04 -0.65 1.19
C LYS A 200 -9.44 -0.24 1.64
N SER A 201 -9.97 0.78 1.00
CA SER A 201 -11.31 1.31 1.26
C SER A 201 -12.32 0.82 0.24
N ILE A 202 -11.99 0.73 -1.05
CA ILE A 202 -12.95 0.36 -2.11
C ILE A 202 -12.24 -0.39 -3.23
N LEU A 203 -12.85 -1.48 -3.72
CA LEU A 203 -12.75 -1.87 -5.13
C LEU A 203 -14.11 -1.59 -5.78
N THR A 204 -14.26 -0.50 -6.52
CA THR A 204 -15.30 -0.39 -7.56
C THR A 204 -14.56 -0.53 -8.88
N GLN A 205 -14.15 -1.77 -9.17
CA GLN A 205 -13.67 -2.11 -10.50
C GLN A 205 -14.86 -2.40 -11.38
N VAL A 206 -15.40 -1.36 -11.96
CA VAL A 206 -16.57 -1.51 -12.85
C VAL A 206 -16.17 -2.15 -14.15
N LYS A 207 -14.98 -1.81 -14.66
CA LYS A 207 -14.47 -2.42 -15.88
C LYS A 207 -14.23 -3.94 -15.73
N TYR A 208 -14.17 -4.43 -14.49
CA TYR A 208 -13.90 -5.84 -14.16
C TYR A 208 -15.02 -6.52 -13.33
N GLY A 209 -16.15 -5.84 -13.11
CA GLY A 209 -17.32 -6.41 -12.43
C GLY A 209 -17.15 -6.71 -10.94
N THR A 210 -16.31 -5.94 -10.20
CA THR A 210 -16.16 -6.11 -8.74
C THR A 210 -16.48 -4.83 -7.98
N ASN A 211 -17.49 -4.88 -7.10
CA ASN A 211 -17.86 -3.86 -6.14
C ASN A 211 -17.69 -4.43 -4.72
N VAL A 212 -16.54 -4.18 -4.07
CA VAL A 212 -16.12 -4.88 -2.85
C VAL A 212 -15.49 -3.91 -1.85
N TYR A 213 -15.97 -3.96 -0.61
CA TYR A 213 -15.32 -3.37 0.56
C TYR A 213 -14.52 -4.45 1.32
N ARG A 214 -13.28 -4.14 1.72
CA ARG A 214 -12.51 -4.96 2.68
C ARG A 214 -12.18 -4.05 3.86
N GLN A 215 -12.45 -4.50 5.07
CA GLN A 215 -12.27 -3.70 6.29
C GLN A 215 -10.79 -3.41 6.57
N GLY A 216 -10.27 -2.35 5.96
CA GLY A 216 -8.85 -2.04 5.95
C GLY A 216 -8.45 -0.91 6.89
N ASP A 217 -9.34 -0.37 7.72
CA ASP A 217 -9.25 0.99 8.26
C ASP A 217 -8.05 1.23 9.18
N LEU A 218 -7.51 0.17 9.80
CA LEU A 218 -6.28 0.19 10.62
C LEU A 218 -5.12 -0.62 10.00
N ASN A 219 -5.24 -1.12 8.77
CA ASN A 219 -4.19 -1.94 8.13
C ASN A 219 -2.85 -1.22 8.07
N LEU A 220 -2.90 0.04 7.61
CA LEU A 220 -1.73 0.92 7.45
C LEU A 220 -0.84 0.89 8.70
N VAL A 221 -1.46 1.12 9.86
CA VAL A 221 -0.77 1.36 11.13
C VAL A 221 -0.44 0.07 11.85
N LYS A 222 -1.37 -0.89 11.89
CA LYS A 222 -1.13 -2.18 12.54
C LYS A 222 -0.02 -2.95 11.83
N ARG A 223 -0.03 -2.99 10.50
CA ARG A 223 1.01 -3.70 9.73
C ARG A 223 2.37 -3.02 9.85
N MET A 224 2.43 -1.67 9.89
CA MET A 224 3.67 -0.95 10.24
C MET A 224 4.22 -1.38 11.60
N GLN A 225 3.39 -1.35 12.64
CA GLN A 225 3.83 -1.71 14.00
C GLN A 225 4.35 -3.14 14.04
N ILE A 226 3.60 -4.08 13.48
CA ILE A 226 3.91 -5.49 13.57
C ILE A 226 5.15 -5.83 12.74
N ILE A 227 5.33 -5.27 11.53
CA ILE A 227 6.56 -5.47 10.73
C ILE A 227 7.81 -5.03 11.49
N LEU A 228 7.75 -3.94 12.27
CA LEU A 228 8.87 -3.50 13.11
C LEU A 228 9.15 -4.42 14.31
N GLN A 229 8.16 -5.24 14.70
CA GLN A 229 8.25 -6.19 15.80
C GLN A 229 8.64 -7.60 15.36
N MET A 230 8.51 -7.94 14.07
CA MET A 230 8.92 -9.24 13.53
C MET A 230 10.40 -9.52 13.76
N ASP A 231 10.72 -10.78 14.02
CA ASP A 231 12.09 -11.29 14.16
C ASP A 231 12.21 -12.69 13.50
N PRO A 232 12.89 -12.82 12.35
CA PRO A 232 13.48 -11.74 11.56
C PRO A 232 12.38 -10.84 10.93
N GLN A 233 12.74 -9.61 10.61
CA GLN A 233 11.93 -8.76 9.74
C GLN A 233 11.97 -9.30 8.29
N PRO A 234 10.96 -9.00 7.45
CA PRO A 234 11.03 -9.35 6.03
C PRO A 234 12.28 -8.73 5.37
N ASP A 235 12.73 -9.32 4.26
CA ASP A 235 13.91 -8.83 3.53
C ASP A 235 13.56 -7.57 2.73
N TYR A 236 12.35 -7.55 2.16
CA TYR A 236 11.81 -6.45 1.38
C TYR A 236 10.37 -6.12 1.79
N VAL A 237 9.99 -4.85 1.66
CA VAL A 237 8.60 -4.41 1.83
C VAL A 237 8.14 -3.70 0.57
N GLN A 238 6.95 -4.02 0.07
CA GLN A 238 6.33 -3.33 -1.06
C GLN A 238 5.04 -2.64 -0.63
N PHE A 239 5.00 -1.31 -0.77
CA PHE A 239 3.85 -0.48 -0.45
C PHE A 239 2.80 -0.54 -1.57
N ILE A 240 1.59 -0.96 -1.24
CA ILE A 240 0.46 -1.10 -2.17
C ILE A 240 -0.54 0.04 -1.86
N THR A 241 -0.57 1.12 -2.64
CA THR A 241 0.21 1.47 -3.85
C THR A 241 0.62 2.95 -3.83
N TRP A 242 1.42 3.38 -4.81
CA TRP A 242 1.70 4.79 -5.07
C TRP A 242 0.49 5.51 -5.69
N ASN A 243 -0.10 4.98 -6.77
CA ASN A 243 -1.06 5.72 -7.62
C ASN A 243 -2.27 4.91 -8.10
N ASP A 244 -2.67 3.83 -7.42
CA ASP A 244 -3.88 3.07 -7.80
C ASP A 244 -5.15 3.71 -7.21
N GLY A 245 -5.58 4.80 -7.85
CA GLY A 245 -6.78 5.57 -7.48
C GLY A 245 -8.07 4.76 -7.40
N PRO A 246 -8.45 4.02 -8.46
CA PRO A 246 -9.71 3.26 -8.49
C PRO A 246 -9.85 2.20 -7.40
N LYS A 247 -8.74 1.70 -6.85
CA LYS A 247 -8.73 0.77 -5.71
C LYS A 247 -8.51 1.45 -4.35
N SER A 248 -8.41 2.77 -4.34
CA SER A 248 -8.40 3.63 -3.15
C SER A 248 -7.30 3.36 -2.12
N HIS A 249 -6.24 2.63 -2.50
CA HIS A 249 -5.11 2.28 -1.62
C HIS A 249 -3.82 3.03 -1.94
N TYR A 250 -3.92 4.14 -2.68
CA TYR A 250 -2.80 4.97 -3.08
C TYR A 250 -2.34 5.89 -1.93
N ILE A 251 -1.05 6.24 -1.91
CA ILE A 251 -0.47 7.24 -1.00
C ILE A 251 0.24 8.39 -1.74
N GLY A 252 0.38 8.28 -3.05
CA GLY A 252 1.09 9.21 -3.94
C GLY A 252 0.16 10.15 -4.69
N ASN A 253 0.63 10.64 -5.84
CA ASN A 253 -0.15 11.53 -6.69
C ASN A 253 -1.15 10.75 -7.55
N LEU A 254 -2.31 11.35 -7.80
CA LEU A 254 -3.22 10.92 -8.86
C LEU A 254 -3.23 11.95 -9.98
N TRP A 255 -2.92 11.50 -11.19
CA TRP A 255 -2.90 12.34 -12.38
C TRP A 255 -4.09 12.05 -13.27
N VAL A 256 -4.77 13.10 -13.74
CA VAL A 256 -5.97 12.99 -14.58
C VAL A 256 -5.70 12.19 -15.85
N GLU A 257 -4.51 12.32 -16.44
CA GLU A 257 -4.15 11.57 -17.63
C GLU A 257 -3.97 10.06 -17.42
N GLN A 258 -3.75 9.61 -16.16
CA GLN A 258 -3.64 8.18 -15.84
C GLN A 258 -5.02 7.53 -15.75
N ASN A 259 -6.02 8.28 -15.27
CA ASN A 259 -7.41 7.83 -15.25
C ASN A 259 -8.35 9.05 -15.41
N ASN A 260 -9.05 9.10 -16.53
CA ASN A 260 -10.07 10.09 -16.85
C ASN A 260 -11.48 9.51 -16.87
N ASP A 261 -11.67 8.30 -16.34
CA ASP A 261 -12.98 7.68 -16.19
C ASP A 261 -13.84 8.57 -15.27
N THR A 262 -15.03 8.96 -15.76
CA THR A 262 -15.94 9.87 -15.06
C THR A 262 -16.28 9.41 -13.65
N GLN A 263 -16.30 8.10 -13.42
CA GLN A 263 -16.78 7.58 -12.15
C GLN A 263 -15.73 7.49 -11.05
N PRO A 264 -14.54 6.85 -11.25
CA PRO A 264 -13.44 6.96 -10.31
C PRO A 264 -13.18 8.40 -9.89
N TRP A 265 -13.41 9.38 -10.78
CA TRP A 265 -13.32 10.79 -10.43
C TRP A 265 -14.15 11.21 -9.21
N PHE A 266 -15.31 10.60 -8.92
CA PHE A 266 -16.13 10.97 -7.75
C PHE A 266 -15.48 10.60 -6.40
N TYR A 267 -14.60 9.60 -6.38
CA TYR A 267 -14.01 9.07 -5.14
C TYR A 267 -12.48 8.96 -5.15
N ALA A 268 -11.83 9.17 -6.29
CA ALA A 268 -10.39 8.98 -6.48
C ALA A 268 -9.84 10.07 -7.39
N ASN A 269 -9.53 11.24 -6.80
CA ASN A 269 -8.87 12.34 -7.47
C ASN A 269 -8.02 13.14 -6.48
N GLN A 270 -7.03 13.87 -6.99
CA GLN A 270 -6.07 14.61 -6.17
C GLN A 270 -6.67 15.82 -5.44
N GLU A 271 -7.76 16.39 -5.95
CA GLU A 271 -8.38 17.62 -5.43
C GLU A 271 -9.20 17.34 -4.16
N PHE A 272 -10.01 16.30 -4.18
CA PHE A 272 -10.97 15.98 -3.11
C PHE A 272 -10.53 14.80 -2.25
N TRP A 273 -9.71 13.88 -2.79
CA TRP A 273 -9.27 12.66 -2.11
C TRP A 273 -7.74 12.57 -1.95
N PRO A 274 -7.03 13.63 -1.56
CA PRO A 274 -5.58 13.53 -1.39
C PRO A 274 -5.22 12.59 -0.22
N HIS A 275 -4.52 11.50 -0.50
CA HIS A 275 -4.02 10.58 0.54
C HIS A 275 -2.62 10.92 1.06
N LYS A 276 -2.08 12.09 0.67
CA LYS A 276 -0.70 12.50 0.99
C LYS A 276 -0.43 12.68 2.49
N ALA A 277 -1.47 12.89 3.29
CA ALA A 277 -1.33 13.02 4.74
C ALA A 277 -0.79 11.74 5.43
N TRP A 278 -0.88 10.57 4.81
CA TRP A 278 -0.18 9.37 5.32
C TRP A 278 1.32 9.37 5.05
N GLN A 279 1.82 10.15 4.08
CA GLN A 279 3.22 10.09 3.65
C GLN A 279 4.24 10.33 4.78
N PRO A 280 4.04 11.25 5.74
CA PRO A 280 4.99 11.40 6.83
C PRO A 280 5.04 10.20 7.79
N LEU A 281 3.91 9.51 7.98
CA LEU A 281 3.87 8.24 8.73
C LEU A 281 4.68 7.17 7.98
N VAL A 282 4.47 7.09 6.66
CA VAL A 282 5.20 6.19 5.75
C VAL A 282 6.71 6.43 5.82
N ALA A 283 7.15 7.68 5.71
CA ALA A 283 8.57 8.03 5.76
C ALA A 283 9.22 7.62 7.09
N SER A 284 8.54 7.86 8.19
CA SER A 284 9.01 7.47 9.53
C SER A 284 9.10 5.95 9.71
N PHE A 285 8.16 5.20 9.12
CA PHE A 285 8.24 3.73 9.08
C PHE A 285 9.42 3.24 8.24
N ILE A 286 9.64 3.83 7.05
CA ILE A 286 10.73 3.41 6.17
C ILE A 286 12.08 3.60 6.86
N ASP A 287 12.30 4.75 7.51
CA ASP A 287 13.48 4.99 8.32
C ASP A 287 13.63 3.93 9.43
N ALA A 288 12.56 3.67 10.19
CA ALA A 288 12.60 2.70 11.27
C ALA A 288 12.89 1.27 10.78
N TYR A 289 12.23 0.84 9.70
CA TYR A 289 12.39 -0.49 9.11
C TYR A 289 13.82 -0.73 8.63
N LYS A 290 14.38 0.23 7.86
CA LYS A 290 15.72 0.13 7.30
C LYS A 290 16.81 0.15 8.38
N ASN A 291 16.57 0.88 9.48
CA ASN A 291 17.51 0.96 10.61
C ASN A 291 17.24 -0.06 11.73
N GLY A 292 16.25 -0.96 11.57
CA GLY A 292 15.94 -1.99 12.57
C GLY A 292 15.37 -1.44 13.88
N LYS A 293 14.79 -0.23 13.86
CA LYS A 293 14.16 0.42 15.01
C LYS A 293 12.80 -0.23 15.31
N LYS A 294 12.41 -0.18 16.58
CA LYS A 294 11.09 -0.61 17.07
C LYS A 294 10.04 0.51 16.92
N PRO A 295 8.75 0.20 17.03
CA PRO A 295 7.69 1.22 16.98
C PRO A 295 7.86 2.36 17.99
N THR A 296 8.40 2.07 19.17
CA THR A 296 8.70 3.05 20.23
C THR A 296 9.85 3.99 19.88
N GLU A 297 10.62 3.68 18.83
CA GLU A 297 11.78 4.44 18.36
C GLU A 297 11.50 5.14 17.01
N MET A 298 10.28 4.99 16.48
CA MET A 298 9.86 5.76 15.31
C MET A 298 9.89 7.25 15.62
N ALA A 299 10.41 8.05 14.71
CA ALA A 299 10.51 9.50 14.88
C ALA A 299 10.04 10.22 13.62
N PRO A 300 9.45 11.42 13.73
CA PRO A 300 9.14 12.24 12.58
C PRO A 300 10.41 12.59 11.80
N GLN A 301 10.31 12.73 10.47
CA GLN A 301 11.43 13.19 9.64
C GLN A 301 11.85 14.64 9.96
N SER A 302 10.93 15.44 10.50
CA SER A 302 11.17 16.81 10.95
C SER A 302 10.18 17.18 12.06
N GLY A 303 10.58 18.05 12.99
CA GLY A 303 9.72 18.51 14.09
C GLY A 303 9.59 17.47 15.22
N GLN A 304 8.69 17.73 16.16
CA GLN A 304 8.46 16.83 17.31
C GLN A 304 7.28 15.88 17.12
N VAL A 305 6.34 16.21 16.25
CA VAL A 305 5.11 15.44 16.05
C VAL A 305 4.82 15.40 14.56
N VAL A 306 4.33 14.27 14.07
CA VAL A 306 3.61 14.18 12.81
C VAL A 306 2.46 13.20 12.94
N GLY A 307 1.41 13.35 12.14
CA GLY A 307 0.33 12.39 12.15
C GLY A 307 -0.74 12.69 11.13
N ALA A 308 -1.73 11.81 11.10
CA ALA A 308 -2.89 11.93 10.25
C ALA A 308 -4.12 11.35 10.93
N MET A 309 -5.26 11.88 10.54
CA MET A 309 -6.60 11.37 10.83
C MET A 309 -7.26 10.97 9.52
N TRP A 310 -8.06 9.91 9.53
CA TRP A 310 -8.86 9.54 8.38
C TRP A 310 -10.21 8.97 8.78
N CYS A 311 -11.20 9.19 7.92
CA CYS A 311 -12.55 8.68 8.09
C CYS A 311 -13.22 8.54 6.71
N LYS A 312 -14.31 7.77 6.65
CA LYS A 312 -15.19 7.76 5.47
C LYS A 312 -16.09 8.98 5.51
N THR A 313 -16.50 9.49 4.35
CA THR A 313 -17.39 10.66 4.25
C THR A 313 -18.87 10.30 4.32
N ILE A 314 -19.20 9.03 4.57
CA ILE A 314 -20.57 8.50 4.72
C ILE A 314 -20.70 7.76 6.04
N LEU A 315 -21.90 7.70 6.62
CA LEU A 315 -22.23 6.81 7.74
C LEU A 315 -22.56 5.41 7.21
N VAL A 316 -21.64 4.45 7.32
CA VAL A 316 -21.78 3.11 6.70
C VAL A 316 -22.96 2.33 7.25
N ASP A 317 -23.36 2.59 8.51
CA ASP A 317 -24.47 1.90 9.15
C ASP A 317 -25.84 2.38 8.67
N SER A 318 -25.93 3.64 8.22
CA SER A 318 -27.20 4.30 7.86
C SER A 318 -27.29 4.76 6.41
N VAL A 319 -26.20 4.69 5.65
CA VAL A 319 -26.18 5.15 4.25
C VAL A 319 -27.08 4.30 3.38
N ASP A 320 -27.93 4.97 2.61
CA ASP A 320 -28.77 4.39 1.57
C ASP A 320 -28.70 5.27 0.33
N CYS A 321 -28.25 4.71 -0.78
CA CYS A 321 -28.15 5.40 -2.06
C CYS A 321 -29.39 5.20 -2.96
N GLY A 322 -30.37 4.38 -2.54
CA GLY A 322 -31.72 4.35 -3.10
C GLY A 322 -31.89 3.84 -4.54
N TYR A 323 -30.85 3.27 -5.15
CA TYR A 323 -30.86 2.86 -6.57
C TYR A 323 -30.21 1.48 -6.81
N GLU A 324 -30.83 0.40 -6.34
CA GLU A 324 -30.35 -0.96 -6.65
C GLU A 324 -30.58 -1.40 -8.10
N SER A 325 -31.32 -0.63 -8.91
CA SER A 325 -31.74 -1.04 -10.28
C SER A 325 -31.04 -0.29 -11.42
N ALA A 326 -30.04 0.55 -11.15
CA ALA A 326 -29.38 1.37 -12.16
C ALA A 326 -27.87 1.19 -12.11
N VAL A 327 -27.38 0.21 -12.87
CA VAL A 327 -25.95 -0.01 -13.15
C VAL A 327 -25.12 -0.40 -11.90
N GLN A 328 -24.00 -1.11 -12.09
CA GLN A 328 -23.18 -1.78 -11.06
C GLN A 328 -22.54 -0.87 -9.97
N PHE A 329 -22.92 0.40 -9.92
CA PHE A 329 -22.24 1.50 -9.26
C PHE A 329 -22.95 2.02 -8.02
N ASP A 330 -24.27 1.89 -8.03
CA ASP A 330 -25.18 2.38 -6.99
C ASP A 330 -25.58 1.24 -6.04
N GLU A 331 -25.08 0.02 -6.32
CA GLU A 331 -25.22 -1.16 -5.47
C GLU A 331 -24.32 -1.05 -4.24
N LYS A 332 -24.82 -1.52 -3.10
CA LYS A 332 -24.03 -1.61 -1.87
C LYS A 332 -22.83 -2.57 -2.10
N PRO A 333 -21.58 -2.14 -1.85
CA PRO A 333 -20.41 -2.98 -2.02
C PRO A 333 -20.49 -4.26 -1.18
N ASP A 334 -20.10 -5.39 -1.77
CA ASP A 334 -19.96 -6.65 -1.04
C ASP A 334 -18.96 -6.48 0.10
N GLY A 335 -19.38 -6.78 1.32
CA GLY A 335 -18.59 -6.67 2.54
C GLY A 335 -18.75 -5.34 3.29
N LEU A 336 -19.48 -4.33 2.78
CA LEU A 336 -19.64 -3.03 3.46
C LEU A 336 -20.27 -3.15 4.85
N ASP A 337 -21.02 -4.22 5.13
CA ASP A 337 -21.57 -4.51 6.46
C ASP A 337 -20.50 -4.74 7.54
N ASN A 338 -19.24 -4.97 7.14
CA ASN A 338 -18.10 -5.02 8.07
C ASN A 338 -17.44 -3.64 8.27
N GLY A 339 -17.99 -2.59 7.67
CA GLY A 339 -17.54 -1.22 7.88
C GLY A 339 -17.81 -0.77 9.31
N ALA A 340 -17.11 0.28 9.74
CA ALA A 340 -17.38 0.94 11.01
C ALA A 340 -17.44 2.46 10.80
N ASP A 341 -18.32 3.11 11.56
CA ASP A 341 -18.45 4.55 11.61
C ASP A 341 -17.51 5.15 12.66
N ASP A 342 -16.27 5.39 12.24
CA ASP A 342 -15.18 5.76 13.16
C ASP A 342 -14.22 6.78 12.52
N VAL A 343 -13.46 7.47 13.37
CA VAL A 343 -12.34 8.33 13.03
C VAL A 343 -11.05 7.64 13.45
N TRP A 344 -10.29 7.14 12.48
CA TRP A 344 -8.99 6.51 12.73
C TRP A 344 -7.89 7.55 12.68
N TRP A 345 -6.82 7.30 13.44
CA TRP A 345 -5.71 8.24 13.50
C TRP A 345 -4.39 7.55 13.82
N SER A 346 -3.30 8.24 13.50
CA SER A 346 -1.96 7.88 13.95
C SER A 346 -1.09 9.10 14.15
N ILE A 347 -0.29 9.06 15.21
CA ILE A 347 0.60 10.12 15.64
C ILE A 347 1.96 9.50 15.97
N ILE A 348 3.01 10.06 15.38
CA ILE A 348 4.38 9.78 15.75
C ILE A 348 4.87 10.96 16.57
N LEU A 349 5.15 10.69 17.84
CA LEU A 349 5.76 11.64 18.76
C LEU A 349 7.26 11.35 18.81
N SER A 350 8.10 12.37 18.69
CA SER A 350 9.55 12.20 18.79
C SER A 350 9.93 11.47 20.09
N PRO A 351 10.85 10.48 20.05
CA PRO A 351 11.37 9.81 21.24
C PRO A 351 11.87 10.78 22.33
N ASP A 352 12.34 11.96 21.92
CA ASP A 352 12.91 12.99 22.81
C ASP A 352 11.88 14.03 23.28
N ALA A 353 10.59 13.88 22.95
CA ALA A 353 9.57 14.89 23.26
C ALA A 353 9.21 14.98 24.75
N GLY A 354 9.65 14.01 25.57
CA GLY A 354 9.31 13.91 26.99
C GLY A 354 7.87 13.44 27.24
N THR A 355 7.40 13.61 28.47
CA THR A 355 6.07 13.15 28.93
C THR A 355 5.05 14.28 28.98
N GLY A 356 3.76 13.95 29.04
CA GLY A 356 2.68 14.92 29.25
C GLY A 356 2.00 15.40 27.97
N TRP A 357 2.45 14.91 26.81
CA TRP A 357 1.77 15.09 25.53
C TRP A 357 0.43 14.35 25.50
N LYS A 358 -0.55 14.93 24.81
CA LYS A 358 -1.89 14.36 24.67
C LYS A 358 -2.42 14.52 23.26
N TYR A 359 -3.41 13.72 22.91
CA TYR A 359 -4.24 13.95 21.74
C TYR A 359 -5.70 14.09 22.16
N LEU A 360 -6.47 14.84 21.36
CA LEU A 360 -7.91 15.02 21.48
C LEU A 360 -8.54 14.68 20.13
N VAL A 361 -9.36 13.64 20.06
CA VAL A 361 -10.13 13.29 18.86
C VAL A 361 -11.61 13.57 19.10
N SER A 362 -12.25 14.29 18.16
CA SER A 362 -13.67 14.57 18.22
C SER A 362 -14.49 13.45 17.58
N GLY A 363 -15.61 13.12 18.22
CA GLY A 363 -16.56 12.09 17.81
C GLY A 363 -17.93 12.34 18.45
N GLU A 364 -18.70 11.28 18.68
CA GLU A 364 -19.91 11.36 19.51
C GLU A 364 -19.58 11.80 20.94
N GLU A 365 -18.47 11.27 21.47
CA GLU A 365 -17.79 11.78 22.65
C GLU A 365 -16.37 12.22 22.25
N ASP A 366 -15.94 13.38 22.75
CA ASP A 366 -14.56 13.82 22.62
C ASP A 366 -13.66 12.93 23.49
N HIS A 367 -12.60 12.36 22.91
CA HIS A 367 -11.64 11.54 23.65
C HIS A 367 -10.28 12.23 23.77
N GLU A 368 -9.87 12.50 25.02
CA GLU A 368 -8.54 12.99 25.36
C GLU A 368 -7.72 11.88 26.03
N ASN A 369 -6.57 11.52 25.48
CA ASN A 369 -5.66 10.54 26.09
C ASN A 369 -4.20 10.96 25.95
N ALA A 370 -3.34 10.35 26.75
CA ALA A 370 -1.89 10.58 26.71
C ALA A 370 -1.27 9.99 25.43
N LEU A 371 -0.28 10.69 24.88
CA LEU A 371 0.62 10.17 23.85
C LEU A 371 1.86 9.58 24.49
N SER A 372 2.35 8.48 23.93
CA SER A 372 3.67 7.92 24.25
C SER A 372 4.69 8.32 23.20
N PRO A 373 5.98 8.44 23.53
CA PRO A 373 7.03 8.60 22.52
C PRO A 373 7.02 7.44 21.51
N GLY A 374 7.33 7.74 20.25
CA GLY A 374 7.26 6.80 19.15
C GLY A 374 5.89 6.75 18.47
N PHE A 375 5.52 5.56 18.01
CA PHE A 375 4.34 5.31 17.20
C PHE A 375 3.06 5.10 18.03
N ASN A 376 2.06 5.94 17.79
CA ASN A 376 0.73 5.87 18.38
C ASN A 376 -0.31 5.75 17.26
N TRP A 377 -1.38 5.01 17.51
CA TRP A 377 -2.54 4.95 16.63
C TRP A 377 -3.77 4.52 17.43
N GLY A 378 -4.94 4.78 16.88
CA GLY A 378 -6.20 4.41 17.48
C GLY A 378 -7.38 4.75 16.59
N SER A 379 -8.55 4.69 17.18
CA SER A 379 -9.80 5.16 16.58
C SER A 379 -10.63 5.90 17.63
N SER A 380 -11.66 6.64 17.23
CA SER A 380 -12.63 7.24 18.15
C SER A 380 -13.69 6.20 18.53
N ALA A 381 -14.49 6.43 19.57
CA ALA A 381 -15.61 5.53 19.88
C ALA A 381 -16.87 5.86 19.06
N GLY A 382 -16.71 6.26 17.80
CA GLY A 382 -17.82 6.63 16.90
C GLY A 382 -17.64 7.99 16.23
N LYS A 383 -17.77 8.03 14.90
CA LYS A 383 -17.82 9.30 14.15
C LYS A 383 -19.24 9.84 14.07
N VAL A 384 -19.38 11.16 14.08
CA VAL A 384 -20.65 11.86 13.85
C VAL A 384 -20.66 12.56 12.50
N ALA A 385 -21.84 12.93 12.01
CA ALA A 385 -21.96 13.76 10.82
C ALA A 385 -21.29 15.14 11.00
N GLY A 386 -20.79 15.70 9.90
CA GLY A 386 -20.09 16.98 9.87
C GLY A 386 -18.56 16.87 9.90
N ALA A 387 -17.92 17.93 10.36
CA ALA A 387 -16.46 18.05 10.38
C ALA A 387 -15.85 17.16 11.48
N GLN A 388 -14.83 16.38 11.12
CA GLN A 388 -14.03 15.63 12.07
C GLN A 388 -12.80 16.44 12.48
N ARG A 389 -12.26 16.14 13.68
CA ARG A 389 -11.09 16.84 14.21
C ARG A 389 -10.23 15.94 15.09
N LEU A 390 -8.92 16.08 14.92
CA LEU A 390 -7.89 15.56 15.83
C LEU A 390 -6.94 16.70 16.19
N GLN A 391 -6.59 16.84 17.47
CA GLN A 391 -5.64 17.83 17.96
C GLN A 391 -4.55 17.17 18.79
N VAL A 392 -3.35 17.76 18.77
CA VAL A 392 -2.24 17.36 19.65
C VAL A 392 -1.91 18.50 20.59
N LEU A 393 -1.84 18.19 21.88
CA LEU A 393 -1.55 19.13 22.95
C LEU A 393 -0.16 18.86 23.52
N ASN A 394 0.62 19.92 23.70
CA ASN A 394 1.89 19.86 24.40
C ASN A 394 1.70 19.70 25.93
N PRO A 395 2.77 19.48 26.71
CA PRO A 395 2.67 19.34 28.17
C PRO A 395 2.14 20.58 28.91
N SER A 396 2.16 21.77 28.29
CA SER A 396 1.57 23.01 28.83
C SER A 396 0.06 23.08 28.61
N GLY A 397 -0.52 22.20 27.79
CA GLY A 397 -1.93 22.20 27.40
C GLY A 397 -2.24 23.02 26.15
N ASP A 398 -1.23 23.52 25.43
CA ASP A 398 -1.44 24.25 24.18
C ASP A 398 -1.63 23.27 23.02
N VAL A 399 -2.60 23.55 22.15
CA VAL A 399 -2.74 22.86 20.86
C VAL A 399 -1.59 23.27 19.96
N VAL A 400 -0.72 22.32 19.59
CA VAL A 400 0.42 22.58 18.71
C VAL A 400 0.20 22.13 17.26
N MET A 401 -0.71 21.19 17.04
CA MET A 401 -1.09 20.68 15.72
C MET A 401 -2.57 20.27 15.70
N SER A 402 -3.20 20.30 14.52
CA SER A 402 -4.61 19.95 14.36
C SER A 402 -4.91 19.46 12.95
N ALA A 403 -5.47 18.26 12.86
CA ALA A 403 -6.05 17.72 11.64
C ALA A 403 -7.52 18.13 11.63
N THR A 404 -7.81 19.20 10.87
CA THR A 404 -9.14 19.74 10.65
C THR A 404 -9.33 20.06 9.17
N GLY A 405 -10.57 20.01 8.70
CA GLY A 405 -10.91 20.27 7.30
C GLY A 405 -11.31 19.01 6.57
N GLY A 406 -11.09 18.97 5.25
CA GLY A 406 -11.57 17.88 4.40
C GLY A 406 -13.08 17.90 4.17
N LEU A 407 -13.57 16.87 3.49
CA LEU A 407 -15.00 16.68 3.26
C LEU A 407 -15.72 16.35 4.56
N TYR A 408 -16.94 16.86 4.72
CA TYR A 408 -17.78 16.53 5.86
C TYR A 408 -18.33 15.12 5.74
N VAL A 409 -18.55 14.48 6.89
CA VAL A 409 -19.28 13.22 6.97
C VAL A 409 -20.75 13.52 6.74
N ASP A 410 -21.31 12.95 5.67
CA ASP A 410 -22.71 13.13 5.30
C ASP A 410 -23.58 12.01 5.90
N THR A 411 -24.82 12.34 6.25
CA THR A 411 -25.83 11.36 6.72
C THR A 411 -26.56 10.66 5.57
N GLY A 412 -26.45 11.19 4.35
CA GLY A 412 -27.03 10.63 3.12
C GLY A 412 -25.99 9.95 2.25
N CYS A 413 -26.27 9.87 0.95
CA CYS A 413 -25.39 9.28 -0.05
C CYS A 413 -24.83 10.35 -1.01
N PRO A 414 -23.70 11.01 -0.66
CA PRO A 414 -23.10 12.01 -1.52
C PRO A 414 -22.67 11.39 -2.85
N ASN A 415 -22.94 12.11 -3.95
CA ASN A 415 -22.67 11.66 -5.33
C ASN A 415 -23.37 10.36 -5.74
N LEU A 416 -24.39 9.91 -5.00
CA LEU A 416 -25.16 8.69 -5.25
C LEU A 416 -24.34 7.39 -5.27
N ILE A 417 -23.18 7.38 -4.61
CA ILE A 417 -22.31 6.20 -4.51
C ILE A 417 -22.00 5.86 -3.05
N TYR A 418 -21.84 4.56 -2.76
CA TYR A 418 -21.33 4.07 -1.48
C TYR A 418 -19.82 4.31 -1.35
N ASN A 419 -19.43 5.59 -1.29
CA ASN A 419 -18.04 5.99 -1.21
C ASN A 419 -17.45 5.75 0.18
N SER A 420 -16.78 4.61 0.32
CA SER A 420 -15.97 4.24 1.47
C SER A 420 -14.49 4.61 1.33
N ASN A 421 -14.09 5.43 0.34
CA ASN A 421 -12.75 6.00 0.29
C ASN A 421 -12.54 6.96 1.47
N TYR A 422 -11.29 7.10 1.90
CA TYR A 422 -10.96 7.86 3.09
C TYR A 422 -10.68 9.31 2.74
N GLN A 423 -11.29 10.20 3.51
CA GLN A 423 -10.74 11.53 3.67
C GLN A 423 -9.54 11.44 4.60
N VAL A 424 -8.36 11.85 4.16
CA VAL A 424 -7.13 11.81 4.96
C VAL A 424 -6.66 13.23 5.24
N ILE A 425 -6.45 13.56 6.51
CA ILE A 425 -6.14 14.91 6.97
C ILE A 425 -4.90 14.84 7.84
N GLY A 426 -3.87 15.61 7.49
CA GLY A 426 -2.60 15.66 8.22
C GLY A 426 -2.69 16.58 9.45
N LEU A 427 -1.87 16.29 10.45
CA LEU A 427 -1.66 17.15 11.63
C LEU A 427 -0.80 18.38 11.35
#